data_AF-A0A5A7V4N9-F1
#
_entry.id   AF-A0A5A7V4N9-F1
#
_cell.length_a   1.000
_cell.length_b   1.000
_cell.length_c   1.000
_cell.angle_alpha   90.00
_cell.angle_beta   90.00
_cell.angle_gamma   90.00
#
_symmetry.space_group_name_H-M   'P 1'
#
loop_
_entity.id
_entity.type
_entity.pdbx_description
1 polymer ?
#
loop_
_entity_poly.entity_id
_entity_poly.type
_entity_poly.pdbx_seq_one_letter_code
_entity_poly.pdbx_strand_id
1 'polypeptide(L)'
;MSQDKAKLAQPVVIDYSNLYLALKIYNDEIFNRSVDSFSFSLILYEMVEGIQPFHPKPSEEVARVIYAEGKRPPFKIKSKSYPPDLKD
;
A
#
# COMPACT_ATOMS: atom_id res chain seq x y z
N MET A 1 -4.74 -20.84 17.87
CA MET A 1 -4.98 -19.72 16.92
C MET A 1 -3.97 -18.63 17.25
N SER A 2 -3.17 -18.16 16.29
CA SER A 2 -2.26 -17.03 16.51
C SER A 2 -3.09 -15.77 16.80
N GLN A 3 -2.75 -15.07 17.88
CA GLN A 3 -3.57 -14.01 18.51
C GLN A 3 -3.77 -12.76 17.61
N ASP A 4 -3.01 -12.62 16.53
CA ASP A 4 -2.96 -11.42 15.69
C ASP A 4 -3.72 -11.54 14.36
N LYS A 5 -4.56 -12.57 14.20
CA LYS A 5 -5.34 -12.78 12.97
C LYS A 5 -6.74 -12.17 13.10
N ALA A 6 -7.11 -11.32 12.14
CA ALA A 6 -8.40 -10.63 12.08
C ALA A 6 -9.04 -10.76 10.69
N LYS A 7 -10.36 -10.58 10.63
CA LYS A 7 -11.13 -10.47 9.39
C LYS A 7 -12.19 -9.37 9.58
N LEU A 8 -12.50 -8.63 8.52
CA LEU A 8 -13.54 -7.60 8.58
C LEU A 8 -14.92 -8.23 8.76
N ALA A 9 -15.72 -7.66 9.65
CA ALA A 9 -17.08 -8.13 9.90
C ALA A 9 -18.04 -7.79 8.75
N GLN A 10 -17.75 -6.72 7.98
CA GLN A 10 -18.58 -6.27 6.85
C GLN A 10 -17.69 -5.82 5.68
N PRO A 11 -17.50 -6.66 4.65
CA PRO A 11 -16.65 -6.33 3.49
C PRO A 11 -17.22 -5.24 2.58
N VAL A 12 -18.54 -4.98 2.66
CA VAL A 12 -19.28 -4.09 1.75
C VAL A 12 -18.92 -2.60 1.92
N VAL A 13 -18.23 -2.23 3.00
CA VAL A 13 -17.86 -0.83 3.30
C VAL A 13 -16.44 -0.49 2.81
N ILE A 14 -15.77 -1.41 2.10
CA ILE A 14 -14.40 -1.19 1.62
C ILE A 14 -14.40 -0.24 0.43
N ASP A 15 -13.73 0.90 0.58
CA ASP A 15 -13.41 1.79 -0.54
C ASP A 15 -12.26 1.18 -1.36
N TYR A 16 -12.62 0.55 -2.48
CA TYR A 16 -11.68 -0.08 -3.42
C TYR A 16 -10.81 0.93 -4.18
N SER A 17 -11.08 2.24 -4.06
CA SER A 17 -10.23 3.29 -4.60
C SER A 17 -9.14 3.74 -3.63
N ASN A 18 -9.13 3.22 -2.39
CA ASN A 18 -8.12 3.54 -1.40
C ASN A 18 -6.78 2.83 -1.71
N LEU A 19 -5.79 3.62 -2.13
CA LEU A 19 -4.46 3.13 -2.51
C LEU A 19 -3.64 2.55 -1.36
N TYR A 20 -3.95 2.94 -0.12
CA TYR A 20 -3.21 2.51 1.06
C TYR A 20 -3.79 1.23 1.66
N LEU A 21 -4.94 0.76 1.16
CA LEU A 21 -5.56 -0.47 1.63
C LEU A 21 -4.67 -1.68 1.29
N ALA A 22 -4.43 -2.57 2.25
CA ALA A 22 -3.63 -3.76 1.99
C ALA A 22 -4.40 -4.79 1.14
N LEU A 23 -3.67 -5.51 0.28
CA LEU A 23 -4.24 -6.55 -0.61
C LEU A 23 -5.07 -7.62 0.14
N LYS A 24 -4.60 -8.06 1.31
CA LYS A 24 -5.35 -9.04 2.11
C LYS A 24 -6.71 -8.52 2.56
N ILE A 25 -6.82 -7.21 2.82
CA ILE A 25 -8.10 -6.59 3.17
C ILE A 25 -8.96 -6.42 1.92
N TYR A 26 -8.35 -5.99 0.80
CA TYR A 26 -9.02 -5.88 -0.50
C TYR A 26 -9.68 -7.20 -0.94
N ASN A 27 -9.00 -8.33 -0.73
CA ASN A 27 -9.49 -9.67 -1.09
C ASN A 27 -10.41 -10.32 -0.04
N ASP A 28 -10.81 -9.60 1.02
CA ASP A 28 -11.58 -10.15 2.15
C ASP A 28 -10.92 -11.40 2.80
N GLU A 29 -9.59 -11.41 2.86
CA GLU A 29 -8.81 -12.48 3.47
C GLU A 29 -8.58 -12.24 4.97
N ILE A 30 -8.20 -13.30 5.69
CA ILE A 30 -7.72 -13.16 7.07
C ILE A 30 -6.36 -12.47 7.04
N PHE A 31 -6.26 -11.35 7.75
CA PHE A 31 -5.05 -10.55 7.81
C PHE A 31 -4.50 -10.47 9.22
N ASN A 32 -3.32 -9.87 9.36
CA ASN A 32 -2.68 -9.56 10.62
C ASN A 32 -2.11 -8.14 10.54
N ARG A 33 -1.38 -7.72 11.58
CA ARG A 33 -0.76 -6.39 11.66
C ARG A 33 0.15 -6.02 10.47
N SER A 34 0.56 -6.97 9.63
CA SER A 34 1.37 -6.66 8.44
C SER A 34 0.65 -5.77 7.43
N VAL A 35 -0.69 -5.66 7.50
CA VAL A 35 -1.47 -4.74 6.65
C VAL A 35 -1.13 -3.27 6.95
N ASP A 36 -0.77 -2.96 8.20
CA ASP A 36 -0.34 -1.63 8.61
C ASP A 36 1.02 -1.30 7.98
N SER A 37 1.95 -2.28 7.94
CA SER A 37 3.25 -2.12 7.28
C SER A 37 3.11 -1.85 5.78
N PHE A 38 2.14 -2.50 5.11
CA PHE A 38 1.83 -2.22 3.71
C PHE A 38 1.37 -0.77 3.53
N SER A 39 0.39 -0.34 4.34
CA SER A 39 -0.16 1.01 4.28
C SER A 39 0.94 2.06 4.54
N PHE A 40 1.72 1.85 5.59
CA PHE A 40 2.85 2.70 5.96
C PHE A 40 3.90 2.81 4.84
N SER A 41 4.21 1.72 4.13
CA SER A 41 5.18 1.75 3.04
C SER A 41 4.77 2.67 1.89
N LEU A 42 3.47 2.76 1.58
CA LEU A 42 2.95 3.63 0.52
C LEU A 42 2.89 5.09 0.97
N ILE A 43 2.56 5.33 2.24
CA ILE A 43 2.65 6.68 2.84
C ILE A 43 4.10 7.16 2.85
N LEU A 44 5.04 6.31 3.24
CA LEU A 44 6.46 6.62 3.25
C LEU A 44 6.97 6.92 1.84
N TYR A 45 6.55 6.13 0.84
CA TYR A 45 6.85 6.41 -0.57
C TYR A 45 6.39 7.82 -0.96
N GLU A 46 5.15 8.19 -0.64
CA GLU A 46 4.59 9.51 -0.96
C GLU A 46 5.32 10.64 -0.22
N MET A 47 5.68 10.43 1.05
CA MET A 47 6.47 11.40 1.82
C MET A 47 7.84 11.65 1.20
N VAL A 48 8.49 10.62 0.66
CA VAL A 48 9.82 10.77 0.07
C VAL A 48 9.74 11.30 -1.36
N GLU A 49 8.89 10.73 -2.20
CA GLU A 49 8.77 11.10 -3.61
C GLU A 49 7.95 12.38 -3.83
N GLY A 50 7.18 12.83 -2.84
CA GLY A 50 6.31 14.00 -2.90
C GLY A 50 5.11 13.85 -3.84
N ILE A 51 4.86 12.62 -4.30
CA ILE A 51 3.79 12.28 -5.25
C ILE A 51 3.08 11.01 -4.81
N GLN A 52 1.79 10.94 -5.11
CA GLN A 52 0.99 9.75 -4.87
C GLN A 52 1.53 8.55 -5.69
N PRO A 53 1.48 7.32 -5.15
CA PRO A 53 1.81 6.11 -5.89
C PRO A 53 1.21 6.08 -7.30
N PHE A 54 2.06 5.87 -8.32
CA PHE A 54 1.66 5.73 -9.73
C PHE A 54 0.92 6.93 -10.38
N HIS A 55 1.05 8.14 -9.83
CA HIS A 55 0.58 9.37 -10.49
C HIS A 55 1.14 9.49 -11.94
N PRO A 56 0.34 9.92 -12.95
CA PRO A 56 -0.99 10.55 -12.87
C PRO A 56 -2.19 9.59 -13.02
N LYS A 57 -2.01 8.27 -12.83
CA LYS A 57 -3.10 7.30 -13.03
C LYS A 57 -4.25 7.53 -12.03
N PRO A 58 -5.52 7.28 -12.43
CA PRO A 58 -6.65 7.33 -11.52
C PRO A 58 -6.55 6.24 -10.46
N SER A 59 -7.07 6.51 -9.26
CA SER A 59 -6.91 5.64 -8.09
C SER A 59 -7.40 4.21 -8.30
N GLU A 60 -8.49 4.01 -9.05
CA GLU A 60 -8.99 2.67 -9.39
C GLU A 60 -7.99 1.88 -10.26
N GLU A 61 -7.33 2.54 -11.21
CA GLU A 61 -6.30 1.90 -12.04
C GLU A 61 -5.05 1.60 -11.22
N VAL A 62 -4.66 2.52 -10.32
CA VAL A 62 -3.53 2.30 -9.42
C VAL A 62 -3.79 1.14 -8.47
N ALA A 63 -4.99 1.07 -7.90
CA ALA A 63 -5.45 -0.07 -7.12
C ALA A 63 -5.29 -1.36 -7.92
N ARG A 64 -5.79 -1.43 -9.16
CA ARG A 64 -5.59 -2.61 -10.02
C ARG A 64 -4.12 -2.94 -10.26
N VAL A 65 -3.26 -1.96 -10.53
CA VAL A 65 -1.83 -2.18 -10.78
C VAL A 65 -1.11 -2.70 -9.53
N ILE A 66 -1.42 -2.16 -8.35
CA ILE A 66 -0.83 -2.60 -7.07
C ILE A 66 -1.36 -3.97 -6.68
N TYR A 67 -2.67 -4.18 -6.79
CA TYR A 67 -3.36 -5.33 -6.22
C TYR A 67 -3.42 -6.53 -7.17
N ALA A 68 -3.71 -6.33 -8.46
CA ALA A 68 -3.81 -7.41 -9.44
C ALA A 68 -2.46 -7.77 -10.08
N GLU A 69 -1.60 -6.77 -10.32
CA GLU A 69 -0.29 -7.02 -10.97
C GLU A 69 0.87 -7.12 -9.97
N GLY A 70 0.64 -6.81 -8.68
CA GLY A 70 1.67 -6.87 -7.64
C GLY A 70 2.82 -5.86 -7.84
N LYS A 71 2.61 -4.84 -8.68
CA LYS A 71 3.65 -3.85 -8.99
C LYS A 71 3.82 -2.86 -7.83
N ARG A 72 5.07 -2.51 -7.55
CA ARG A 72 5.43 -1.49 -6.55
C ARG A 72 5.70 -0.14 -7.22
N PRO A 73 5.39 0.99 -6.55
CA PRO A 73 5.70 2.30 -7.08
C PRO A 73 7.22 2.45 -7.31
N PRO A 74 7.67 2.95 -8.47
CA PRO A 74 9.09 3.13 -8.73
C PRO A 74 9.60 4.35 -7.96
N PHE A 75 10.76 4.22 -7.31
CA PHE A 75 11.49 5.35 -6.74
C PHE A 75 12.18 6.12 -7.87
N LYS A 76 11.85 7.41 -8.04
CA LYS A 76 12.37 8.25 -9.12
C LYS A 76 13.36 9.29 -8.60
N ILE A 77 13.30 9.64 -7.32
CA ILE A 77 14.27 10.55 -6.73
C ILE A 77 15.65 9.89 -6.72
N LYS A 78 16.67 10.64 -7.15
CA LYS A 78 18.05 10.16 -7.12
C LYS A 78 18.38 9.77 -5.68
N SER A 79 18.94 8.58 -5.51
CA SER A 79 19.28 7.99 -4.21
C SER A 79 20.10 8.91 -3.26
N LYS A 80 20.69 10.01 -3.74
CA LYS A 80 21.37 11.04 -2.92
C LYS A 80 20.44 11.91 -2.06
N SER A 81 19.14 11.96 -2.31
CA SER A 81 18.19 12.77 -1.52
C SER A 81 17.42 11.96 -0.46
N TYR A 82 17.66 10.65 -0.39
CA TYR A 82 17.13 9.83 0.70
C TYR A 82 17.98 10.02 1.94
N PRO A 83 17.37 10.07 3.14
CA PRO A 83 18.11 9.89 4.38
C PRO A 83 18.98 8.63 4.27
N PRO A 84 20.25 8.67 4.70
CA PRO A 84 21.16 7.52 4.59
C PRO A 84 20.55 6.26 5.21
N ASP A 85 19.81 6.41 6.31
CA ASP A 85 19.19 5.35 7.09
C ASP A 85 18.01 4.65 6.39
N LEU A 86 17.59 5.15 5.22
CA LEU A 86 16.44 4.64 4.45
C LEU A 86 16.86 3.68 3.33
N LYS A 87 18.16 3.44 3.15
CA LYS A 87 18.73 2.62 2.07
C LYS A 87 19.00 1.16 2.42
N ASP A 88 18.86 0.78 3.68
CA ASP A 88 19.22 -0.55 4.20
C ASP A 88 18.00 -1.32 4.72
#